data_AF-A0A9D9NPY7-F1
#
_entry.id   AF-A0A9D9NPY7-F1
#
_cell.length_a   1.000
_cell.length_b   1.000
_cell.length_c   1.000
_cell.angle_alpha   90.00
_cell.angle_beta   90.00
_cell.angle_gamma   90.00
#
_symmetry.space_group_name_H-M   'P 1'
#
loop_
_entity.id
_entity.type
_entity.pdbx_description
1 polymer ?
#
loop_
_entity_poly.entity_id
_entity_poly.type
_entity_poly.pdbx_seq_one_letter_code
_entity_poly.pdbx_strand_id
1 'polypeptide(L)'
;MFLAVSCEGTQEEREIHVESVSIEPEEITVKAGDTASLAAVVVPENATNKNVGWYSEDNSIVTVDNDGSLTAVSVGETRVFIVTEDGSKTAYCGVTVVDKDIPVESITVDPDNLSMVVGDIVALSVRMFPENATGKSVVWTSSDESVASVDEDGKVEGTGIGEADITVSSEQWGKSAVCHVTVGDNYVAVTGVAVSPANMTLEIGEQGKFTALIYPSYATEQSVTWATLDPDVASVSDDGTVTALSSGVAFITATTEDGGFSSYSKAAVTGGDVVPEEWVLVPAGTFMMGSPETEENRMESEVQHEVTISRDFYISKYEVTNSQFADFLNEAGIGQDGMGEVTYPDKGTEVTETRQLIMDSSLDAGLGGQYDFGVHWDAEASMWKPADGCDNYPVIFVTWYGAMAYAAHKGGCLPTEAQWEYACRAGSSTAYFWGETSSEQNEYGWCYTIGDKAISVRLHPVGGKSPNGWGIYDMVGNVCELCLDWDGDYPEGPVTDPVGPDTGEWRILRGSCFLTGGPYSRSAYRDGYHADNQGAYVGFRIVKY
;
A
#
# COMPACT_ATOMS: atom_id res chain seq x y z
N MET A 1 15.22 -109.03 101.83
CA MET A 1 15.85 -107.98 102.65
C MET A 1 16.15 -106.85 101.67
N PHE A 2 15.29 -105.84 101.58
CA PHE A 2 15.37 -104.62 102.39
C PHE A 2 16.77 -103.99 102.32
N LEU A 3 16.91 -102.89 101.58
CA LEU A 3 16.75 -101.56 102.18
C LEU A 3 16.49 -100.50 101.10
N ALA A 4 15.66 -99.52 101.45
CA ALA A 4 15.35 -98.36 100.63
C ALA A 4 16.19 -97.16 101.08
N VAL A 5 16.44 -96.23 100.17
CA VAL A 5 16.67 -94.81 100.48
C VAL A 5 15.97 -93.96 99.41
N SER A 6 15.10 -93.05 99.85
CA SER A 6 14.53 -91.93 99.08
C SER A 6 15.50 -90.74 99.11
N CYS A 7 15.50 -89.80 98.16
CA CYS A 7 14.53 -88.70 98.13
C CYS A 7 14.70 -87.81 96.88
N GLU A 8 13.72 -86.89 96.71
CA GLU A 8 13.81 -85.62 95.97
C GLU A 8 14.29 -85.67 94.51
N GLY A 9 13.30 -85.74 93.61
CA GLY A 9 13.49 -85.32 92.22
C GLY A 9 13.30 -83.81 92.06
N THR A 10 14.28 -83.13 91.49
CA THR A 10 14.05 -81.93 90.68
C THR A 10 13.77 -82.37 89.25
N GLN A 11 12.59 -82.06 88.74
CA GLN A 11 12.25 -82.31 87.35
C GLN A 11 12.93 -81.21 86.51
N GLU A 12 14.05 -81.52 85.86
CA GLU A 12 14.61 -80.64 84.83
C GLU A 12 13.58 -80.51 83.70
N GLU A 13 13.12 -79.28 83.44
CA GLU A 13 12.35 -79.00 82.24
C GLU A 13 13.25 -79.26 81.03
N ARG A 14 12.78 -80.10 80.11
CA ARG A 14 13.56 -80.48 78.94
C ARG A 14 13.59 -79.32 77.96
N GLU A 15 14.73 -78.64 77.91
CA GLU A 15 15.00 -77.55 76.99
C GLU A 15 14.71 -77.96 75.53
N ILE A 16 13.98 -77.11 74.81
CA ILE A 16 13.69 -77.24 73.38
C ILE A 16 14.42 -76.10 72.68
N HIS A 17 15.58 -76.42 72.09
CA HIS A 17 16.42 -75.45 71.40
C HIS A 17 15.82 -74.99 70.07
N VAL A 18 16.24 -73.82 69.60
CA VAL A 18 15.86 -73.27 68.29
C VAL A 18 16.56 -74.03 67.16
N GLU A 19 15.79 -74.53 66.20
CA GLU A 19 16.29 -75.20 65.00
C GLU A 19 16.65 -74.19 63.90
N SER A 20 15.81 -73.17 63.68
CA SER A 20 16.05 -72.08 62.71
C SER A 20 15.32 -70.79 63.08
N VAL A 21 15.81 -69.67 62.53
CA VAL A 21 15.13 -68.37 62.56
C VAL A 21 15.06 -67.78 61.15
N SER A 22 14.05 -66.94 60.88
CA SER A 22 13.95 -66.12 59.67
C SER A 22 13.36 -64.74 59.99
N ILE A 23 13.51 -63.79 59.06
CA ILE A 23 12.86 -62.47 59.11
C ILE A 23 11.87 -62.38 57.95
N GLU A 24 10.66 -61.91 58.22
CA GLU A 24 9.65 -61.63 57.19
C GLU A 24 9.30 -60.13 57.14
N PRO A 25 9.34 -59.48 55.96
CA PRO A 25 9.83 -59.99 54.68
C PRO A 25 11.36 -60.16 54.64
N GLU A 26 11.88 -60.94 53.67
CA GLU A 26 13.33 -61.11 53.46
C GLU A 26 14.00 -59.88 52.80
N GLU A 27 13.23 -59.06 52.09
CA GLU A 27 13.66 -57.76 51.56
C GLU A 27 12.55 -56.71 51.71
N ILE A 28 12.91 -55.45 51.97
CA ILE A 28 11.97 -54.33 52.06
C ILE A 28 12.57 -53.03 51.52
N THR A 29 11.76 -52.24 50.82
CA THR A 29 12.09 -50.87 50.41
C THR A 29 11.28 -49.87 51.22
N VAL A 30 11.95 -48.90 51.85
CA VAL A 30 11.32 -47.91 52.75
C VAL A 30 11.83 -46.51 52.40
N LYS A 31 11.03 -45.46 52.60
CA LYS A 31 11.46 -44.07 52.36
C LYS A 31 12.17 -43.50 53.57
N ALA A 32 13.18 -42.66 53.36
CA ALA A 32 13.92 -42.02 54.44
C ALA A 32 13.00 -41.28 55.43
N GLY A 33 13.16 -41.55 56.72
CA GLY A 33 12.33 -41.03 57.81
C GLY A 33 11.00 -41.75 58.05
N ASP A 34 10.63 -42.74 57.24
CA ASP A 34 9.48 -43.61 57.51
C ASP A 34 9.91 -44.85 58.34
N THR A 35 8.93 -45.50 58.98
CA THR A 35 9.13 -46.74 59.74
C THR A 35 8.40 -47.92 59.10
N ALA A 36 8.89 -49.12 59.35
CA ALA A 36 8.25 -50.38 58.96
C ALA A 36 8.56 -51.47 59.99
N SER A 37 7.79 -52.55 60.01
CA SER A 37 7.97 -53.63 60.99
C SER A 37 8.40 -54.92 60.31
N LEU A 38 9.38 -55.60 60.90
CA LEU A 38 9.89 -56.91 60.50
C LEU A 38 9.45 -57.94 61.53
N ALA A 39 9.04 -59.13 61.08
CA ALA A 39 8.65 -60.23 61.98
C ALA A 39 9.78 -61.26 62.07
N ALA A 40 10.23 -61.58 63.30
CA ALA A 40 11.11 -62.72 63.54
C ALA A 40 10.29 -64.00 63.70
N VAL A 41 10.59 -65.02 62.89
CA VAL A 41 9.96 -66.34 62.99
C VAL A 41 10.98 -67.31 63.59
N VAL A 42 10.60 -68.00 64.68
CA VAL A 42 11.44 -68.93 65.44
C VAL A 42 10.85 -70.34 65.38
N VAL A 43 11.64 -71.31 64.92
CA VAL A 43 11.23 -72.71 64.73
C VAL A 43 12.10 -73.62 65.60
N PRO A 44 11.53 -74.61 66.32
CA PRO A 44 10.11 -74.92 66.41
C PRO A 44 9.34 -73.91 67.28
N GLU A 45 8.03 -73.76 67.02
CA GLU A 45 7.17 -72.81 67.74
C GLU A 45 7.00 -73.14 69.25
N ASN A 46 7.46 -74.31 69.70
CA ASN A 46 7.50 -74.68 71.13
C ASN A 46 8.91 -74.62 71.73
N ALA A 47 9.87 -73.96 71.08
CA ALA A 47 11.18 -73.68 71.67
C ALA A 47 11.04 -72.97 73.03
N THR A 48 11.81 -73.43 74.02
CA THR A 48 11.68 -72.97 75.42
C THR A 48 12.27 -71.58 75.64
N ASN A 49 13.17 -71.14 74.75
CA ASN A 49 13.58 -69.75 74.61
C ASN A 49 13.42 -69.34 73.14
N LYS A 50 12.73 -68.21 72.90
CA LYS A 50 12.49 -67.64 71.56
C LYS A 50 13.06 -66.23 71.42
N ASN A 51 13.80 -65.74 72.42
CA ASN A 51 14.33 -64.39 72.41
C ASN A 51 15.37 -64.25 71.28
N VAL A 52 15.22 -63.18 70.51
CA VAL A 52 16.17 -62.77 69.48
C VAL A 52 16.59 -61.33 69.73
N GLY A 53 17.87 -61.04 69.57
CA GLY A 53 18.39 -59.67 69.49
C GLY A 53 18.30 -59.18 68.05
N TRP A 54 17.78 -57.97 67.85
CA TRP A 54 17.73 -57.29 66.55
C TRP A 54 18.93 -56.35 66.39
N TYR A 55 19.50 -56.32 65.18
CA TYR A 55 20.68 -55.53 64.85
C TYR A 55 20.59 -54.99 63.41
N SER A 56 21.16 -53.81 63.17
CA SER A 56 21.40 -53.29 61.81
C SER A 56 22.89 -53.35 61.49
N GLU A 57 23.25 -53.73 60.27
CA GLU A 57 24.63 -53.67 59.78
C GLU A 57 25.11 -52.22 59.56
N ASP A 58 24.20 -51.28 59.25
CA ASP A 58 24.50 -49.86 59.16
C ASP A 58 23.40 -48.97 59.75
N ASN A 59 23.62 -48.54 61.00
CA ASN A 59 22.73 -47.63 61.73
C ASN A 59 22.69 -46.19 61.17
N SER A 60 23.53 -45.84 60.19
CA SER A 60 23.41 -44.56 59.47
C SER A 60 22.40 -44.63 58.31
N ILE A 61 22.07 -45.84 57.84
CA ILE A 61 21.08 -46.08 56.78
C ILE A 61 19.74 -46.52 57.41
N VAL A 62 19.75 -47.48 58.35
CA VAL A 62 18.55 -48.00 59.04
C VAL A 62 18.87 -48.34 60.50
N THR A 63 18.01 -47.95 61.43
CA THR A 63 18.01 -48.51 62.80
C THR A 63 16.86 -49.50 62.98
N VAL A 64 16.98 -50.41 63.95
CA VAL A 64 15.91 -51.35 64.36
C VAL A 64 15.85 -51.43 65.88
N ASP A 65 14.65 -51.53 66.45
CA ASP A 65 14.46 -51.73 67.89
C ASP A 65 14.30 -53.22 68.28
N ASN A 66 14.17 -53.48 69.58
CA ASN A 66 14.09 -54.84 70.12
C ASN A 66 12.80 -55.59 69.72
N ASP A 67 11.78 -54.88 69.20
CA ASP A 67 10.49 -55.46 68.80
C ASP A 67 10.41 -55.64 67.27
N GLY A 68 11.49 -55.36 66.53
CA GLY A 68 11.56 -55.50 65.07
C GLY A 68 11.02 -54.29 64.30
N SER A 69 10.79 -53.15 64.95
CA SER A 69 10.41 -51.91 64.28
C SER A 69 11.65 -51.22 63.72
N LEU A 70 11.73 -51.09 62.39
CA LEU A 70 12.82 -50.42 61.69
C LEU A 70 12.47 -48.95 61.43
N THR A 71 13.49 -48.09 61.49
CA THR A 71 13.41 -46.67 61.10
C THR A 71 14.43 -46.41 60.01
N ALA A 72 13.97 -45.93 58.86
CA ALA A 72 14.86 -45.53 57.76
C ALA A 72 15.51 -44.18 58.08
N VAL A 73 16.84 -44.11 58.06
CA VAL A 73 17.63 -42.95 58.52
C VAL A 73 18.15 -42.13 57.34
N SER A 74 18.79 -42.78 56.35
CA SER A 74 19.30 -42.11 55.15
C SER A 74 19.31 -43.07 53.94
N VAL A 75 19.37 -42.50 52.73
CA VAL A 75 19.33 -43.25 51.46
C VAL A 75 20.54 -44.17 51.32
N GLY A 76 20.28 -45.43 50.99
CA GLY A 76 21.31 -46.46 50.84
C GLY A 76 20.76 -47.86 51.01
N GLU A 77 21.63 -48.86 50.88
CA GLU A 77 21.27 -50.27 51.05
C GLU A 77 22.04 -50.85 52.23
N THR A 78 21.33 -51.56 53.11
CA THR A 78 21.91 -52.23 54.28
C THR A 78 21.12 -53.51 54.60
N ARG A 79 21.48 -54.21 55.68
CA ARG A 79 20.73 -55.36 56.17
C ARG A 79 20.42 -55.23 57.65
N VAL A 80 19.22 -55.63 58.02
CA VAL A 80 18.83 -55.90 59.40
C VAL A 80 18.98 -57.40 59.64
N PHE A 81 19.46 -57.80 60.83
CA PHE A 81 19.63 -59.19 61.19
C PHE A 81 19.20 -59.48 62.62
N ILE A 82 18.77 -60.72 62.85
CA ILE A 82 18.43 -61.25 64.17
C ILE A 82 19.43 -62.31 64.60
N VAL A 83 19.72 -62.39 65.90
CA VAL A 83 20.53 -63.47 66.50
C VAL A 83 19.77 -64.04 67.69
N THR A 84 19.69 -65.37 67.81
CA THR A 84 19.10 -66.02 69.01
C THR A 84 19.91 -65.71 70.27
N GLU A 85 19.26 -65.69 71.45
CA GLU A 85 19.92 -65.33 72.72
C GLU A 85 21.12 -66.23 73.08
N ASP A 86 21.13 -67.48 72.61
CA ASP A 86 22.25 -68.43 72.74
C ASP A 86 23.40 -68.20 71.72
N GLY A 87 23.23 -67.27 70.79
CA GLY A 87 24.16 -66.97 69.70
C GLY A 87 24.21 -67.99 68.57
N SER A 88 23.34 -69.02 68.55
CA SER A 88 23.51 -70.19 67.67
C SER A 88 22.87 -70.07 66.28
N LYS A 89 21.96 -69.11 66.06
CA LYS A 89 21.25 -68.87 64.78
C LYS A 89 21.24 -67.40 64.40
N THR A 90 21.26 -67.13 63.10
CA THR A 90 21.17 -65.77 62.54
C THR A 90 20.34 -65.78 61.26
N ALA A 91 19.54 -64.74 61.05
CA ALA A 91 18.83 -64.48 59.78
C ALA A 91 18.88 -62.99 59.43
N TYR A 92 18.68 -62.67 58.15
CA TYR A 92 18.87 -61.34 57.56
C TYR A 92 17.64 -60.89 56.77
N CYS A 93 17.42 -59.58 56.70
CA CYS A 93 16.50 -58.88 55.81
C CYS A 93 17.30 -57.82 55.04
N GLY A 94 17.18 -57.78 53.72
CA GLY A 94 17.70 -56.69 52.89
C GLY A 94 16.84 -55.44 53.05
N VAL A 95 17.45 -54.27 53.25
CA VAL A 95 16.73 -53.00 53.38
C VAL A 95 17.31 -51.96 52.44
N THR A 96 16.52 -51.54 51.46
CA THR A 96 16.83 -50.42 50.56
C THR A 96 16.06 -49.19 51.05
N VAL A 97 16.78 -48.16 51.50
CA VAL A 97 16.20 -46.86 51.82
C VAL A 97 16.29 -45.96 50.59
N VAL A 98 15.13 -45.49 50.12
CA VAL A 98 15.03 -44.53 49.01
C VAL A 98 14.66 -43.14 49.52
N ASP A 99 14.82 -42.11 48.69
CA ASP A 99 14.43 -40.74 49.04
C ASP A 99 12.96 -40.64 49.44
N LYS A 100 12.68 -39.74 50.38
CA LYS A 100 11.31 -39.35 50.69
C LYS A 100 10.81 -38.43 49.58
N ASP A 101 9.65 -38.75 49.02
CA ASP A 101 9.05 -37.87 48.02
C ASP A 101 8.74 -36.49 48.63
N ILE A 102 9.23 -35.45 47.95
CA ILE A 102 8.90 -34.07 48.26
C ILE A 102 8.05 -33.58 47.06
N PRO A 103 6.72 -33.47 47.22
CA PRO A 103 5.83 -33.22 46.09
C PRO A 103 6.06 -31.82 45.51
N VAL A 104 5.93 -31.70 44.19
CA VAL A 104 5.80 -30.37 43.56
C VAL A 104 4.44 -29.80 43.94
N GLU A 105 4.44 -28.69 44.68
CA GLU A 105 3.24 -27.99 45.13
C GLU A 105 2.75 -27.00 44.07
N SER A 106 3.68 -26.30 43.40
CA SER A 106 3.42 -25.40 42.28
C SER A 106 4.55 -25.40 41.24
N ILE A 107 4.22 -24.94 40.05
CA ILE A 107 5.11 -24.75 38.91
C ILE A 107 4.85 -23.35 38.33
N THR A 108 5.87 -22.73 37.76
CA THR A 108 5.78 -21.43 37.08
C THR A 108 6.55 -21.48 35.77
N VAL A 109 6.03 -20.83 34.73
CA VAL A 109 6.71 -20.61 33.45
C VAL A 109 7.01 -19.12 33.28
N ASP A 110 8.14 -18.79 32.67
CA ASP A 110 8.61 -17.43 32.42
C ASP A 110 9.16 -17.31 30.98
N PRO A 111 8.64 -16.40 30.14
CA PRO A 111 7.46 -15.56 30.40
C PRO A 111 6.15 -16.36 30.48
N ASP A 112 5.13 -15.82 31.16
CA ASP A 112 3.76 -16.34 31.18
C ASP A 112 2.87 -15.75 30.07
N ASN A 113 3.36 -14.73 29.38
CA ASN A 113 2.76 -14.12 28.19
C ASN A 113 3.86 -13.85 27.15
N LEU A 114 3.73 -14.37 25.94
CA LEU A 114 4.71 -14.29 24.87
C LEU A 114 4.09 -13.70 23.61
N SER A 115 4.68 -12.64 23.07
CA SER A 115 4.32 -12.09 21.76
C SER A 115 5.51 -12.25 20.81
N MET A 116 5.26 -12.82 19.63
CA MET A 116 6.28 -13.20 18.64
C MET A 116 5.70 -13.12 17.21
N VAL A 117 6.52 -13.29 16.17
CA VAL A 117 6.05 -13.42 14.78
C VAL A 117 6.23 -14.84 14.24
N VAL A 118 5.57 -15.16 13.13
CA VAL A 118 5.76 -16.44 12.43
C VAL A 118 7.24 -16.66 12.07
N GLY A 119 7.79 -17.80 12.47
CA GLY A 119 9.20 -18.18 12.32
C GLY A 119 10.13 -17.82 13.49
N ASP A 120 9.66 -17.07 14.49
CA ASP A 120 10.42 -16.87 15.73
C ASP A 120 10.50 -18.17 16.56
N ILE A 121 11.61 -18.36 17.28
CA ILE A 121 11.81 -19.46 18.23
C ILE A 121 12.24 -18.91 19.59
N VAL A 122 11.50 -19.21 20.65
CA VAL A 122 11.72 -18.69 22.02
C VAL A 122 11.70 -19.83 23.04
N ALA A 123 12.73 -19.91 23.89
CA ALA A 123 12.80 -20.91 24.96
C ALA A 123 12.13 -20.40 26.25
N LEU A 124 11.19 -21.17 26.79
CA LEU A 124 10.50 -20.87 28.05
C LEU A 124 11.28 -21.41 29.26
N SER A 125 11.29 -20.66 30.35
CA SER A 125 11.96 -21.05 31.61
C SER A 125 10.97 -21.60 32.63
N VAL A 126 11.27 -22.78 33.21
CA VAL A 126 10.40 -23.45 34.19
C VAL A 126 11.02 -23.43 35.58
N ARG A 127 10.20 -23.19 36.61
CA ARG A 127 10.58 -23.40 38.02
C ARG A 127 9.50 -24.18 38.76
N MET A 128 9.92 -25.02 39.71
CA MET A 128 9.05 -25.83 40.56
C MET A 128 9.32 -25.53 42.03
N PHE A 129 8.25 -25.50 42.83
CA PHE A 129 8.31 -25.25 44.27
C PHE A 129 7.68 -26.41 45.07
N PRO A 130 8.26 -26.79 46.22
CA PRO A 130 9.51 -26.26 46.79
C PRO A 130 10.74 -26.65 45.95
N GLU A 131 11.83 -25.89 46.08
CA GLU A 131 13.02 -26.07 45.22
C GLU A 131 13.71 -27.44 45.44
N ASN A 132 13.48 -28.11 46.56
CA ASN A 132 13.94 -29.47 46.84
C ASN A 132 12.93 -30.57 46.48
N ALA A 133 11.87 -30.27 45.71
CA ALA A 133 10.92 -31.28 45.25
C ALA A 133 11.59 -32.40 44.43
N THR A 134 11.11 -33.65 44.61
CA THR A 134 11.53 -34.83 43.85
C THR A 134 10.69 -35.00 42.59
N GLY A 135 11.16 -35.75 41.59
CA GLY A 135 10.36 -36.05 40.38
C GLY A 135 10.05 -34.83 39.51
N LYS A 136 11.08 -34.03 39.17
CA LYS A 136 10.94 -32.75 38.46
C LYS A 136 10.81 -32.83 36.92
N SER A 137 10.48 -33.99 36.36
CA SER A 137 10.27 -34.12 34.91
C SER A 137 9.01 -33.37 34.46
N VAL A 138 9.02 -32.85 33.23
CA VAL A 138 7.93 -32.05 32.65
C VAL A 138 7.55 -32.54 31.26
N VAL A 139 6.28 -32.32 30.93
CA VAL A 139 5.74 -32.47 29.57
C VAL A 139 5.17 -31.13 29.12
N TRP A 140 5.42 -30.78 27.86
CA TRP A 140 4.91 -29.61 27.17
C TRP A 140 3.80 -29.99 26.18
N THR A 141 2.82 -29.10 25.99
CA THR A 141 1.77 -29.23 24.98
C THR A 141 1.30 -27.85 24.51
N SER A 142 1.08 -27.65 23.20
CA SER A 142 0.30 -26.52 22.71
C SER A 142 -1.20 -26.81 22.67
N SER A 143 -2.02 -25.77 22.81
CA SER A 143 -3.45 -25.84 22.47
C SER A 143 -3.71 -25.83 20.96
N ASP A 144 -2.80 -25.22 20.18
CA ASP A 144 -2.88 -25.15 18.72
C ASP A 144 -1.48 -25.10 18.09
N GLU A 145 -0.96 -26.28 17.73
CA GLU A 145 0.32 -26.47 17.04
C GLU A 145 0.36 -25.82 15.63
N SER A 146 -0.77 -25.37 15.07
CA SER A 146 -0.78 -24.61 13.80
C SER A 146 -0.53 -23.12 14.00
N VAL A 147 -0.67 -22.61 15.23
CA VAL A 147 -0.33 -21.25 15.65
C VAL A 147 1.04 -21.23 16.30
N ALA A 148 1.26 -22.05 17.33
CA ALA A 148 2.55 -22.15 18.02
C ALA A 148 2.82 -23.60 18.44
N SER A 149 3.96 -24.15 18.04
CA SER A 149 4.40 -25.50 18.43
C SER A 149 5.44 -25.45 19.55
N VAL A 150 5.59 -26.53 20.33
CA VAL A 150 6.58 -26.59 21.44
C VAL A 150 7.36 -27.91 21.47
N ASP A 151 8.68 -27.85 21.65
CA ASP A 151 9.56 -29.03 21.75
C ASP A 151 9.69 -29.57 23.19
N GLU A 152 10.38 -30.72 23.34
CA GLU A 152 10.59 -31.36 24.65
C GLU A 152 11.46 -30.53 25.63
N ASP A 153 12.26 -29.59 25.12
CA ASP A 153 13.06 -28.65 25.92
C ASP A 153 12.26 -27.39 26.33
N GLY A 154 11.05 -27.18 25.80
CA GLY A 154 10.25 -25.98 26.03
C GLY A 154 10.57 -24.81 25.09
N LYS A 155 11.09 -25.07 23.89
CA LYS A 155 11.22 -24.06 22.83
C LYS A 155 9.93 -23.97 22.03
N VAL A 156 9.39 -22.77 21.94
CA VAL A 156 8.16 -22.43 21.22
C VAL A 156 8.51 -21.84 19.87
N GLU A 157 7.93 -22.37 18.78
CA GLU A 157 8.07 -21.86 17.41
C GLU A 157 6.73 -21.30 16.90
N GLY A 158 6.75 -20.05 16.44
CA GLY A 158 5.57 -19.38 15.86
C GLY A 158 5.27 -19.96 14.47
N THR A 159 4.26 -20.81 14.37
CA THR A 159 3.94 -21.59 13.17
C THR A 159 2.87 -20.93 12.28
N GLY A 160 1.99 -20.10 12.87
CA GLY A 160 0.92 -19.40 12.15
C GLY A 160 0.28 -18.30 12.98
N ILE A 161 -0.42 -17.37 12.34
CA ILE A 161 -1.01 -16.20 12.99
C ILE A 161 -2.17 -16.62 13.90
N GLY A 162 -2.15 -16.22 15.17
CA GLY A 162 -3.23 -16.50 16.12
C GLY A 162 -2.82 -16.40 17.59
N GLU A 163 -3.61 -17.03 18.46
CA GLU A 163 -3.36 -17.18 19.88
C GLU A 163 -3.33 -18.68 20.26
N ALA A 164 -2.37 -19.10 21.09
CA ALA A 164 -2.24 -20.47 21.57
C ALA A 164 -1.67 -20.51 23.01
N ASP A 165 -2.12 -21.49 23.80
CA ASP A 165 -1.65 -21.72 25.16
C ASP A 165 -0.59 -22.83 25.18
N ILE A 166 0.63 -22.49 25.57
CA ILE A 166 1.71 -23.47 25.82
C ILE A 166 1.67 -23.88 27.29
N THR A 167 1.28 -25.12 27.55
CA THR A 167 1.17 -25.67 28.91
C THR A 167 2.38 -26.53 29.25
N VAL A 168 3.01 -26.26 30.40
CA VAL A 168 3.98 -27.17 31.04
C VAL A 168 3.31 -27.89 32.20
N SER A 169 3.50 -29.20 32.32
CA SER A 169 2.95 -30.03 33.40
C SER A 169 4.01 -30.93 34.03
N SER A 170 4.05 -31.03 35.36
CA SER A 170 4.91 -31.98 36.07
C SER A 170 4.35 -33.41 36.00
N GLU A 171 5.15 -34.35 35.49
CA GLU A 171 4.69 -35.72 35.20
C GLU A 171 4.18 -36.46 36.44
N GLN A 172 4.95 -36.42 37.53
CA GLN A 172 4.65 -37.20 38.74
C GLN A 172 3.56 -36.55 39.62
N TRP A 173 3.39 -35.23 39.55
CA TRP A 173 2.62 -34.46 40.54
C TRP A 173 1.42 -33.69 39.98
N GLY A 174 1.25 -33.66 38.66
CA GLY A 174 0.06 -33.08 38.02
C GLY A 174 -0.13 -31.58 38.28
N LYS A 175 0.97 -30.83 38.44
CA LYS A 175 0.94 -29.37 38.54
C LYS A 175 1.26 -28.78 37.18
N SER A 176 0.52 -27.77 36.75
CA SER A 176 0.74 -27.10 35.47
C SER A 176 0.85 -25.58 35.58
N ALA A 177 1.53 -25.00 34.61
CA ALA A 177 1.58 -23.56 34.32
C ALA A 177 1.39 -23.35 32.82
N VAL A 178 0.89 -22.17 32.43
CA VAL A 178 0.55 -21.83 31.04
C VAL A 178 1.30 -20.56 30.66
N CYS A 179 1.85 -20.55 29.45
CA CYS A 179 2.31 -19.36 28.75
C CYS A 179 1.28 -19.05 27.64
N HIS A 180 0.69 -17.85 27.69
CA HIS A 180 -0.23 -17.37 26.66
C HIS A 180 0.58 -16.79 25.49
N VAL A 181 0.51 -17.40 24.31
CA VAL A 181 1.29 -17.02 23.13
C VAL A 181 0.39 -16.30 22.11
N THR A 182 0.82 -15.14 21.64
CA THR A 182 0.24 -14.43 20.50
C THR A 182 1.26 -14.37 19.37
N VAL A 183 0.93 -14.95 18.22
CA VAL A 183 1.78 -14.97 17.03
C VAL A 183 1.21 -14.00 16.01
N GLY A 184 1.97 -12.93 15.73
CA GLY A 184 1.69 -11.96 14.67
C GLY A 184 2.32 -12.36 13.34
N ASP A 185 1.95 -11.64 12.28
CA ASP A 185 2.62 -11.75 10.99
C ASP A 185 3.96 -10.98 11.00
N ASN A 186 4.93 -11.43 10.21
CA ASN A 186 6.15 -10.67 9.88
C ASN A 186 5.94 -9.75 8.65
N TYR A 187 4.68 -9.57 8.24
CA TYR A 187 4.26 -8.71 7.15
C TYR A 187 4.72 -7.26 7.35
N VAL A 188 5.52 -6.78 6.38
CA VAL A 188 5.95 -5.38 6.28
C VAL A 188 5.20 -4.76 5.11
N ALA A 189 4.15 -4.01 5.44
CA ALA A 189 3.33 -3.32 4.45
C ALA A 189 4.15 -2.37 3.57
N VAL A 190 3.78 -2.29 2.30
CA VAL A 190 4.13 -1.16 1.46
C VAL A 190 3.53 0.13 2.05
N THR A 191 4.28 1.22 1.90
CA THR A 191 3.92 2.58 2.32
C THR A 191 4.01 3.59 1.16
N GLY A 192 4.53 3.17 0.00
CA GLY A 192 4.59 3.97 -1.22
C GLY A 192 5.38 3.29 -2.34
N VAL A 193 5.24 3.86 -3.54
CA VAL A 193 6.00 3.49 -4.75
C VAL A 193 6.46 4.76 -5.47
N ALA A 194 7.60 4.70 -6.14
CA ALA A 194 8.02 5.69 -7.14
C ALA A 194 8.39 4.99 -8.44
N VAL A 195 8.19 5.65 -9.58
CA VAL A 195 8.63 5.16 -10.90
C VAL A 195 9.94 5.87 -11.27
N SER A 196 10.89 5.13 -11.86
CA SER A 196 12.21 5.63 -12.24
C SER A 196 12.65 5.13 -13.62
N PRO A 197 13.23 5.97 -14.50
CA PRO A 197 13.43 7.42 -14.33
C PRO A 197 12.10 8.18 -14.27
N ALA A 198 12.11 9.44 -13.81
CA ALA A 198 10.88 10.25 -13.74
C ALA A 198 10.34 10.65 -15.14
N ASN A 199 11.26 10.82 -16.10
CA ASN A 199 11.01 11.21 -17.48
C ASN A 199 11.83 10.30 -18.40
N MET A 200 11.33 10.04 -19.61
CA MET A 200 12.05 9.39 -20.70
C MET A 200 11.60 9.95 -22.04
N THR A 201 12.52 10.13 -22.99
CA THR A 201 12.22 10.47 -24.39
C THR A 201 12.61 9.28 -25.27
N LEU A 202 11.75 8.93 -26.24
CA LEU A 202 11.89 7.79 -27.15
C LEU A 202 11.47 8.21 -28.57
N GLU A 203 12.16 7.75 -29.61
CA GLU A 203 11.64 7.87 -30.98
C GLU A 203 10.55 6.80 -31.24
N ILE A 204 9.65 7.03 -32.20
CA ILE A 204 8.63 6.04 -32.59
C ILE A 204 9.26 4.68 -32.92
N GLY A 205 8.78 3.63 -32.27
CA GLY A 205 9.28 2.25 -32.40
C GLY A 205 10.45 1.89 -31.48
N GLU A 206 11.01 2.84 -30.73
CA GLU A 206 12.00 2.54 -29.68
C GLU A 206 11.36 1.93 -28.43
N GLN A 207 12.21 1.34 -27.58
CA GLN A 207 11.82 0.77 -26.30
C GLN A 207 12.59 1.37 -25.15
N GLY A 208 11.87 1.65 -24.06
CA GLY A 208 12.37 2.20 -22.81
C GLY A 208 12.09 1.25 -21.64
N LYS A 209 12.72 1.53 -20.49
CA LYS A 209 12.51 0.74 -19.27
C LYS A 209 12.28 1.63 -18.06
N PHE A 210 11.10 1.51 -17.46
CA PHE A 210 10.85 2.04 -16.12
C PHE A 210 11.03 0.93 -15.08
N THR A 211 11.35 1.35 -13.85
CA THR A 211 11.50 0.48 -12.68
C THR A 211 10.66 1.07 -11.54
N ALA A 212 9.91 0.21 -10.83
CA ALA A 212 9.20 0.60 -9.62
C ALA A 212 10.15 0.50 -8.41
N LEU A 213 10.18 1.54 -7.59
CA LEU A 213 10.93 1.63 -6.34
C LEU A 213 9.93 1.53 -5.18
N ILE A 214 9.94 0.41 -4.47
CA ILE A 214 8.99 0.11 -3.38
C ILE A 214 9.54 0.65 -2.05
N TYR A 215 8.66 1.23 -1.24
CA TYR A 215 8.98 1.79 0.07
C TYR A 215 8.12 1.15 1.17
N PRO A 216 8.71 0.56 2.22
CA PRO A 216 10.13 0.26 2.36
C PRO A 216 10.60 -0.78 1.33
N SER A 217 11.89 -0.75 0.95
CA SER A 217 12.47 -1.70 -0.01
C SER A 217 12.62 -3.14 0.54
N TYR A 218 12.23 -3.34 1.79
CA TYR A 218 12.12 -4.63 2.48
C TYR A 218 10.66 -4.95 2.85
N ALA A 219 9.69 -4.29 2.21
CA ALA A 219 8.29 -4.71 2.27
C ALA A 219 8.17 -6.19 1.86
N THR A 220 7.26 -6.92 2.48
CA THR A 220 7.14 -8.38 2.27
C THR A 220 6.53 -8.73 0.92
N GLU A 221 5.63 -7.88 0.40
CA GLU A 221 5.05 -8.01 -0.94
C GLU A 221 5.43 -6.78 -1.79
N GLN A 222 6.16 -7.00 -2.88
CA GLN A 222 6.76 -5.92 -3.70
C GLN A 222 6.29 -5.93 -5.16
N SER A 223 5.29 -6.75 -5.49
CA SER A 223 4.71 -6.81 -6.83
C SER A 223 3.97 -5.53 -7.20
N VAL A 224 4.09 -5.15 -8.47
CA VAL A 224 3.36 -4.03 -9.08
C VAL A 224 2.68 -4.47 -10.37
N THR A 225 1.50 -3.91 -10.62
CA THR A 225 0.90 -3.88 -11.95
C THR A 225 1.33 -2.61 -12.68
N TRP A 226 1.72 -2.74 -13.95
CA TRP A 226 2.02 -1.63 -14.84
C TRP A 226 0.84 -1.31 -15.76
N ALA A 227 0.63 -0.03 -16.04
CA ALA A 227 -0.33 0.42 -17.05
C ALA A 227 0.14 1.72 -17.72
N THR A 228 -0.51 2.08 -18.82
CA THR A 228 -0.33 3.33 -19.56
C THR A 228 -1.66 4.07 -19.59
N LEU A 229 -1.63 5.38 -19.38
CA LEU A 229 -2.82 6.24 -19.55
C LEU A 229 -3.01 6.70 -21.00
N ASP A 230 -2.10 6.36 -21.90
CA ASP A 230 -2.05 6.82 -23.29
C ASP A 230 -1.65 5.65 -24.21
N PRO A 231 -2.48 4.60 -24.32
CA PRO A 231 -2.14 3.35 -25.01
C PRO A 231 -1.90 3.52 -26.52
N ASP A 232 -2.40 4.59 -27.14
CA ASP A 232 -2.14 4.93 -28.53
C ASP A 232 -0.73 5.52 -28.74
N VAL A 233 -0.20 6.21 -27.72
CA VAL A 233 1.14 6.85 -27.73
C VAL A 233 2.23 5.85 -27.33
N ALA A 234 2.03 5.11 -26.23
CA ALA A 234 2.98 4.10 -25.78
C ALA A 234 2.31 2.97 -24.99
N SER A 235 2.74 1.74 -25.25
CA SER A 235 2.32 0.54 -24.50
C SER A 235 3.38 0.16 -23.46
N VAL A 236 2.96 -0.48 -22.35
CA VAL A 236 3.85 -1.00 -21.31
C VAL A 236 3.55 -2.47 -21.02
N SER A 237 4.59 -3.28 -20.79
CA SER A 237 4.48 -4.68 -20.36
C SER A 237 4.54 -4.85 -18.84
N ASP A 238 4.13 -6.02 -18.35
CA ASP A 238 4.08 -6.41 -16.92
C ASP A 238 5.41 -6.23 -16.16
N ASP A 239 6.53 -6.13 -16.86
CA ASP A 239 7.85 -5.92 -16.25
C ASP A 239 8.28 -4.42 -16.23
N GLY A 240 7.51 -3.50 -16.80
CA GLY A 240 7.81 -2.07 -16.92
C GLY A 240 8.56 -1.65 -18.20
N THR A 241 8.62 -2.52 -19.22
CA THR A 241 9.20 -2.15 -20.53
C THR A 241 8.15 -1.41 -21.37
N VAL A 242 8.52 -0.25 -21.91
CA VAL A 242 7.65 0.62 -22.70
C VAL A 242 8.05 0.54 -24.17
N THR A 243 7.06 0.51 -25.07
CA THR A 243 7.28 0.63 -26.52
C THR A 243 6.56 1.88 -27.03
N ALA A 244 7.31 2.74 -27.72
CA ALA A 244 6.80 3.95 -28.36
C ALA A 244 6.01 3.60 -29.64
N LEU A 245 4.79 4.14 -29.79
CA LEU A 245 3.84 3.78 -30.85
C LEU A 245 3.51 4.96 -31.77
N SER A 246 3.20 6.12 -31.20
CA SER A 246 2.98 7.37 -31.93
C SER A 246 3.58 8.55 -31.18
N SER A 247 3.88 9.64 -31.89
CA SER A 247 4.32 10.89 -31.25
C SER A 247 3.28 11.39 -30.25
N GLY A 248 3.73 11.89 -29.11
CA GLY A 248 2.86 12.33 -28.02
C GLY A 248 3.55 12.18 -26.66
N VAL A 249 2.78 12.38 -25.59
CA VAL A 249 3.23 12.10 -24.21
C VAL A 249 2.36 11.02 -23.61
N ALA A 250 2.99 9.94 -23.13
CA ALA A 250 2.36 8.86 -22.39
C ALA A 250 2.70 8.90 -20.90
N PHE A 251 1.71 8.65 -20.05
CA PHE A 251 1.90 8.52 -18.60
C PHE A 251 1.90 7.04 -18.20
N ILE A 252 3.07 6.56 -17.76
CA ILE A 252 3.29 5.16 -17.40
C ILE A 252 3.14 5.03 -15.88
N THR A 253 2.19 4.23 -15.43
CA THR A 253 1.82 4.05 -14.02
C THR A 253 2.31 2.71 -13.48
N ALA A 254 2.82 2.69 -12.26
CA ALA A 254 2.99 1.48 -11.46
C ALA A 254 2.10 1.56 -10.21
N THR A 255 1.31 0.52 -9.97
CA THR A 255 0.46 0.36 -8.79
C THR A 255 0.91 -0.86 -8.00
N THR A 256 1.13 -0.73 -6.70
CA THR A 256 1.50 -1.85 -5.83
C THR A 256 0.29 -2.73 -5.55
N GLU A 257 0.46 -4.04 -5.68
CA GLU A 257 -0.59 -5.01 -5.30
C GLU A 257 -0.90 -4.90 -3.81
N ASP A 258 0.14 -4.70 -3.00
CA ASP A 258 0.00 -4.39 -1.59
C ASP A 258 -0.27 -2.90 -1.37
N GLY A 259 -1.32 -2.57 -0.60
CA GLY A 259 -1.73 -1.22 -0.24
C GLY A 259 -2.28 -0.33 -1.38
N GLY A 260 -2.17 -0.73 -2.66
CA GLY A 260 -2.73 0.02 -3.80
C GLY A 260 -2.07 1.37 -4.10
N PHE A 261 -0.84 1.60 -3.61
CA PHE A 261 -0.11 2.84 -3.85
C PHE A 261 0.25 2.95 -5.33
N SER A 262 0.05 4.13 -5.92
CA SER A 262 0.30 4.36 -7.34
C SER A 262 1.24 5.54 -7.57
N SER A 263 2.13 5.41 -8.54
CA SER A 263 3.03 6.46 -9.02
C SER A 263 3.16 6.38 -10.53
N TYR A 264 3.65 7.45 -11.16
CA TYR A 264 3.75 7.55 -12.62
C TYR A 264 5.02 8.25 -13.08
N SER A 265 5.32 8.14 -14.38
CA SER A 265 6.42 8.84 -15.04
C SER A 265 6.06 9.22 -16.49
N LYS A 266 6.67 10.29 -17.00
CA LYS A 266 6.44 10.85 -18.34
C LYS A 266 7.27 10.10 -19.37
N ALA A 267 6.64 9.53 -20.39
CA ALA A 267 7.30 9.02 -21.59
C ALA A 267 6.93 9.91 -22.78
N ALA A 268 7.84 10.78 -23.20
CA ALA A 268 7.71 11.55 -24.43
C ALA A 268 8.09 10.68 -25.63
N VAL A 269 7.27 10.71 -26.67
CA VAL A 269 7.52 10.03 -27.94
C VAL A 269 7.66 11.07 -29.05
N THR A 270 8.80 11.06 -29.73
CA THR A 270 9.19 11.99 -30.79
C THR A 270 9.21 11.32 -32.18
N GLY A 271 9.33 12.13 -33.24
CA GLY A 271 9.51 11.64 -34.61
C GLY A 271 8.23 11.42 -35.42
N GLY A 272 7.07 11.92 -34.97
CA GLY A 272 5.84 11.92 -35.76
C GLY A 272 5.71 13.07 -36.76
N ASP A 273 4.71 12.96 -37.63
CA ASP A 273 4.35 14.04 -38.55
C ASP A 273 3.70 15.22 -37.79
N VAL A 274 4.10 16.45 -38.12
CA VAL A 274 3.46 17.67 -37.62
C VAL A 274 2.15 17.92 -38.34
N VAL A 275 1.09 18.27 -37.60
CA VAL A 275 -0.23 18.59 -38.16
C VAL A 275 -0.15 19.88 -38.99
N PRO A 276 -0.46 19.83 -40.30
CA PRO A 276 -0.41 21.00 -41.16
C PRO A 276 -1.52 22.00 -40.82
N GLU A 277 -1.29 23.26 -41.19
CA GLU A 277 -2.26 24.34 -41.00
C GLU A 277 -3.45 24.21 -41.95
N GLU A 278 -4.47 23.46 -41.53
CA GLU A 278 -5.72 23.23 -42.25
C GLU A 278 -6.83 24.24 -41.92
N TRP A 279 -7.72 24.47 -42.89
CA TRP A 279 -8.74 25.51 -42.84
C TRP A 279 -10.12 24.95 -43.19
N VAL A 280 -11.13 25.28 -42.39
CA VAL A 280 -12.55 24.98 -42.64
C VAL A 280 -13.24 26.24 -43.13
N LEU A 281 -13.98 26.14 -44.25
CA LEU A 281 -14.84 27.20 -44.74
C LEU A 281 -16.14 27.24 -43.93
N VAL A 282 -16.35 28.31 -43.18
CA VAL A 282 -17.60 28.63 -42.49
C VAL A 282 -18.44 29.52 -43.41
N PRO A 283 -19.66 29.10 -43.81
CA PRO A 283 -20.51 29.87 -44.71
C PRO A 283 -21.15 31.07 -44.00
N ALA A 284 -21.47 32.14 -44.73
CA ALA A 284 -22.29 33.24 -44.23
C ALA A 284 -23.67 32.75 -43.74
N GLY A 285 -24.21 33.37 -42.70
CA GLY A 285 -25.53 33.00 -42.19
C GLY A 285 -25.92 33.73 -40.91
N THR A 286 -27.10 33.38 -40.40
CA THR A 286 -27.70 33.97 -39.20
C THR A 286 -27.95 32.87 -38.17
N PHE A 287 -27.68 33.15 -36.90
CA PHE A 287 -27.90 32.24 -35.78
C PHE A 287 -28.35 32.96 -34.51
N MET A 288 -28.81 32.20 -33.52
CA MET A 288 -29.05 32.71 -32.17
C MET A 288 -27.78 32.51 -31.33
N MET A 289 -27.13 33.62 -30.96
CA MET A 289 -25.99 33.64 -30.06
C MET A 289 -26.46 33.73 -28.61
N GLY A 290 -25.72 33.10 -27.68
CA GLY A 290 -26.12 32.98 -26.28
C GLY A 290 -27.11 31.83 -26.02
N SER A 291 -27.59 31.72 -24.78
CA SER A 291 -28.42 30.60 -24.31
C SER A 291 -29.86 31.03 -24.03
N PRO A 292 -30.87 30.19 -24.37
CA PRO A 292 -32.27 30.48 -24.04
C PRO A 292 -32.50 30.40 -22.53
N GLU A 293 -33.52 31.10 -22.02
CA GLU A 293 -33.74 31.20 -20.57
C GLU A 293 -33.94 29.87 -19.83
N THR A 294 -34.29 28.82 -20.58
CA THR A 294 -34.54 27.45 -20.11
C THR A 294 -33.32 26.53 -20.18
N GLU A 295 -32.19 26.98 -20.71
CA GLU A 295 -30.97 26.17 -20.79
C GLU A 295 -30.38 25.92 -19.40
N GLU A 296 -30.06 24.67 -19.09
CA GLU A 296 -29.51 24.29 -17.79
C GLU A 296 -28.08 24.83 -17.64
N ASN A 297 -27.76 25.44 -16.50
CA ASN A 297 -26.46 26.03 -16.18
C ASN A 297 -26.07 27.25 -17.05
N ARG A 298 -27.04 27.90 -17.72
CA ARG A 298 -26.84 29.22 -18.34
C ARG A 298 -26.32 30.28 -17.36
N MET A 299 -25.56 31.24 -17.86
CA MET A 299 -25.17 32.44 -17.11
C MET A 299 -26.02 33.66 -17.50
N GLU A 300 -26.00 34.69 -16.65
CA GLU A 300 -26.75 35.93 -16.89
C GLU A 300 -26.19 36.72 -18.09
N SER A 301 -24.90 36.59 -18.37
CA SER A 301 -24.17 37.24 -19.48
C SER A 301 -24.39 36.59 -20.86
N GLU A 302 -25.20 35.53 -20.97
CA GLU A 302 -25.43 34.75 -22.18
C GLU A 302 -26.76 35.12 -22.88
N VAL A 303 -27.21 36.38 -22.79
CA VAL A 303 -28.55 36.80 -23.27
C VAL A 303 -28.76 36.49 -24.76
N GLN A 304 -29.77 35.65 -25.04
CA GLN A 304 -29.97 35.17 -26.40
C GLN A 304 -30.39 36.27 -27.39
N HIS A 305 -29.65 36.42 -28.49
CA HIS A 305 -29.91 37.45 -29.52
C HIS A 305 -29.54 36.95 -30.93
N GLU A 306 -30.08 37.59 -31.97
CA GLU A 306 -29.86 37.20 -33.36
C GLU A 306 -28.58 37.84 -33.91
N VAL A 307 -27.67 37.02 -34.46
CA VAL A 307 -26.42 37.48 -35.05
C VAL A 307 -26.31 36.99 -36.48
N THR A 308 -26.00 37.92 -37.40
CA THR A 308 -25.69 37.61 -38.80
C THR A 308 -24.19 37.74 -39.05
N ILE A 309 -23.57 36.66 -39.53
CA ILE A 309 -22.23 36.66 -40.12
C ILE A 309 -22.40 36.97 -41.61
N SER A 310 -21.94 38.14 -42.08
CA SER A 310 -22.31 38.71 -43.38
C SER A 310 -21.64 38.06 -44.59
N ARG A 311 -20.57 37.29 -44.37
CA ARG A 311 -19.73 36.68 -45.41
C ARG A 311 -19.15 35.36 -44.93
N ASP A 312 -18.81 34.50 -45.88
CA ASP A 312 -18.03 33.30 -45.60
C ASP A 312 -16.66 33.70 -45.03
N PHE A 313 -16.12 32.87 -44.14
CA PHE A 313 -14.76 33.01 -43.60
C PHE A 313 -14.12 31.64 -43.43
N TYR A 314 -12.79 31.60 -43.36
CA TYR A 314 -12.05 30.40 -43.00
C TYR A 314 -11.66 30.44 -41.53
N ILE A 315 -11.82 29.34 -40.82
CA ILE A 315 -11.31 29.14 -39.45
C ILE A 315 -10.27 28.01 -39.46
N SER A 316 -9.24 28.09 -38.62
CA SER A 316 -8.29 26.99 -38.48
C SER A 316 -9.02 25.77 -37.93
N LYS A 317 -8.80 24.62 -38.59
CA LYS A 317 -9.49 23.35 -38.31
C LYS A 317 -9.22 22.84 -36.89
N TYR A 318 -8.05 23.18 -36.37
CA TYR A 318 -7.52 22.84 -35.06
C TYR A 318 -7.18 24.12 -34.29
N GLU A 319 -6.96 23.97 -32.99
CA GLU A 319 -6.19 24.91 -32.16
C GLU A 319 -4.78 25.09 -32.75
N VAL A 320 -4.13 26.24 -32.54
CA VAL A 320 -2.76 26.48 -33.01
C VAL A 320 -1.79 25.61 -32.21
N THR A 321 -0.96 24.82 -32.89
CA THR A 321 -0.05 23.87 -32.22
C THR A 321 1.26 24.50 -31.78
N ASN A 322 1.96 23.84 -30.85
CA ASN A 322 3.30 24.22 -30.42
C ASN A 322 4.29 24.35 -31.60
N SER A 323 4.29 23.40 -32.55
CA SER A 323 5.19 23.49 -33.71
C SER A 323 4.89 24.74 -34.54
N GLN A 324 3.62 24.99 -34.85
CA GLN A 324 3.20 26.15 -35.64
C GLN A 324 3.58 27.46 -34.95
N PHE A 325 3.40 27.54 -33.63
CA PHE A 325 3.72 28.75 -32.86
C PHE A 325 5.24 28.93 -32.68
N ALA A 326 6.00 27.85 -32.45
CA ALA A 326 7.47 27.90 -32.40
C ALA A 326 8.07 28.35 -33.73
N ASP A 327 7.56 27.86 -34.87
CA ASP A 327 7.94 28.32 -36.20
C ASP A 327 7.70 29.83 -36.36
N PHE A 328 6.52 30.33 -35.96
CA PHE A 328 6.23 31.77 -35.94
C PHE A 328 7.23 32.57 -35.09
N LEU A 329 7.50 32.14 -33.85
CA LEU A 329 8.45 32.84 -32.96
C LEU A 329 9.85 32.92 -33.58
N ASN A 330 10.28 31.84 -34.23
CA ASN A 330 11.58 31.75 -34.91
C ASN A 330 11.63 32.62 -36.18
N GLU A 331 10.58 32.60 -36.99
CA GLU A 331 10.45 33.45 -38.20
C GLU A 331 10.39 34.94 -37.86
N ALA A 332 9.73 35.30 -36.76
CA ALA A 332 9.64 36.67 -36.23
C ALA A 332 10.90 37.10 -35.44
N GLY A 333 11.82 36.19 -35.16
CA GLY A 333 13.07 36.46 -34.44
C GLY A 333 12.88 36.76 -32.94
N ILE A 334 11.87 36.18 -32.31
CA ILE A 334 11.55 36.35 -30.89
C ILE A 334 12.56 35.61 -30.02
N GLY A 335 13.21 36.33 -29.11
CA GLY A 335 14.22 35.76 -28.21
C GLY A 335 13.64 35.00 -27.02
N GLN A 336 14.54 34.52 -26.15
CA GLN A 336 14.20 33.80 -24.90
C GLN A 336 13.24 34.55 -23.97
N ASP A 337 13.25 35.89 -24.01
CA ASP A 337 12.36 36.70 -23.19
C ASP A 337 10.89 36.65 -23.64
N GLY A 338 10.59 36.05 -24.80
CA GLY A 338 9.23 35.90 -25.33
C GLY A 338 8.56 37.22 -25.71
N MET A 339 9.34 38.31 -25.82
CA MET A 339 8.84 39.66 -26.10
C MET A 339 8.85 39.94 -27.61
N GLY A 340 7.76 40.50 -28.13
CA GLY A 340 7.64 40.83 -29.55
C GLY A 340 6.73 42.02 -29.82
N GLU A 341 6.86 42.62 -31.00
CA GLU A 341 5.96 43.68 -31.47
C GLU A 341 4.62 43.06 -31.92
N VAL A 342 3.52 43.66 -31.48
CA VAL A 342 2.15 43.26 -31.85
C VAL A 342 1.36 44.50 -32.26
N THR A 343 0.58 44.37 -33.34
CA THR A 343 -0.42 45.37 -33.76
C THR A 343 -1.82 44.84 -33.50
N TYR A 344 -2.66 45.62 -32.83
CA TYR A 344 -4.00 45.18 -32.42
C TYR A 344 -4.97 46.37 -32.20
N PRO A 345 -6.30 46.15 -32.25
CA PRO A 345 -7.28 47.19 -31.94
C PRO A 345 -7.43 47.43 -30.43
N ASP A 346 -7.27 48.69 -30.01
CA ASP A 346 -7.63 49.21 -28.68
C ASP A 346 -8.38 50.53 -28.81
N LYS A 347 -9.54 50.66 -28.16
CA LYS A 347 -10.34 51.90 -28.06
C LYS A 347 -10.70 52.53 -29.42
N GLY A 348 -11.00 51.68 -30.40
CA GLY A 348 -11.29 52.10 -31.78
C GLY A 348 -10.07 52.61 -32.58
N THR A 349 -8.85 52.32 -32.13
CA THR A 349 -7.59 52.68 -32.81
C THR A 349 -6.65 51.47 -32.93
N GLU A 350 -5.85 51.42 -33.98
CA GLU A 350 -4.74 50.46 -34.06
C GLU A 350 -3.59 50.92 -33.17
N VAL A 351 -3.17 50.07 -32.25
CA VAL A 351 -1.99 50.24 -31.39
C VAL A 351 -0.92 49.27 -31.84
N THR A 352 0.35 49.69 -31.81
CA THR A 352 1.51 48.82 -32.03
C THR A 352 2.52 49.06 -30.91
N GLU A 353 2.89 47.99 -30.21
CA GLU A 353 3.82 48.03 -29.08
C GLU A 353 4.47 46.67 -28.82
N THR A 354 5.52 46.63 -28.00
CA THR A 354 6.19 45.39 -27.59
C THR A 354 5.49 44.80 -26.36
N ARG A 355 5.06 43.53 -26.45
CA ARG A 355 4.38 42.79 -25.40
C ARG A 355 5.00 41.40 -25.19
N GLN A 356 4.71 40.80 -24.03
CA GLN A 356 4.96 39.38 -23.80
C GLN A 356 4.02 38.60 -24.73
N LEU A 357 4.57 37.74 -25.58
CA LEU A 357 3.80 36.89 -26.49
C LEU A 357 3.55 35.49 -25.89
N ILE A 358 4.56 34.97 -25.19
CA ILE A 358 4.64 33.57 -24.73
C ILE A 358 5.51 33.49 -23.48
N MET A 359 5.28 32.51 -22.61
CA MET A 359 6.24 32.08 -21.58
C MET A 359 6.79 30.69 -21.92
N ASP A 360 8.09 30.49 -21.72
CA ASP A 360 8.73 29.18 -21.83
C ASP A 360 8.13 28.20 -20.81
N SER A 361 7.50 27.13 -21.32
CA SER A 361 6.80 26.16 -20.48
C SER A 361 7.74 25.31 -19.61
N SER A 362 9.03 25.22 -19.92
CA SER A 362 10.01 24.54 -19.06
C SER A 362 10.19 25.25 -17.71
N LEU A 363 9.84 26.54 -17.64
CA LEU A 363 9.84 27.32 -16.40
C LEU A 363 8.68 26.93 -15.45
N ASP A 364 7.68 26.17 -15.92
CA ASP A 364 6.65 25.56 -15.06
C ASP A 364 7.24 24.59 -14.03
N ALA A 365 8.46 24.08 -14.24
CA ALA A 365 9.21 23.36 -13.22
C ALA A 365 9.37 24.15 -11.90
N GLY A 366 9.36 25.49 -11.96
CA GLY A 366 9.34 26.37 -10.77
C GLY A 366 7.97 26.53 -10.11
N LEU A 367 6.89 26.06 -10.76
CA LEU A 367 5.49 26.13 -10.32
C LEU A 367 4.90 24.74 -9.98
N GLY A 368 5.61 23.66 -10.30
CA GLY A 368 5.23 22.28 -10.01
C GLY A 368 5.55 21.27 -11.12
N GLY A 369 5.93 21.75 -12.32
CA GLY A 369 6.28 20.92 -13.47
C GLY A 369 5.11 20.08 -14.01
N GLN A 370 3.88 20.53 -13.76
CA GLN A 370 2.67 19.80 -14.10
C GLN A 370 2.26 20.02 -15.56
N TYR A 371 2.62 21.16 -16.15
CA TYR A 371 2.13 21.62 -17.45
C TYR A 371 3.25 21.83 -18.49
N ASP A 372 4.32 21.05 -18.38
CA ASP A 372 5.43 21.02 -19.33
C ASP A 372 5.02 20.32 -20.66
N PHE A 373 4.19 21.03 -21.44
CA PHE A 373 3.64 20.59 -22.72
C PHE A 373 3.64 21.70 -23.80
N GLY A 374 4.20 22.88 -23.51
CA GLY A 374 4.18 24.03 -24.42
C GLY A 374 5.41 24.09 -25.33
N VAL A 375 5.89 25.32 -25.56
CA VAL A 375 7.16 25.60 -26.22
C VAL A 375 8.27 25.91 -25.21
N HIS A 376 9.51 25.59 -25.58
CA HIS A 376 10.75 25.82 -24.83
C HIS A 376 11.71 26.69 -25.65
N TRP A 377 12.52 27.50 -24.97
CA TRP A 377 13.69 28.12 -25.57
C TRP A 377 14.90 27.19 -25.54
N ASP A 378 15.34 26.72 -26.70
CA ASP A 378 16.60 26.00 -26.82
C ASP A 378 17.77 26.98 -26.81
N ALA A 379 18.49 27.05 -25.68
CA ALA A 379 19.61 27.97 -25.50
C ALA A 379 20.85 27.60 -26.33
N GLU A 380 21.00 26.36 -26.79
CA GLU A 380 22.13 25.93 -27.63
C GLU A 380 21.87 26.27 -29.10
N ALA A 381 20.66 25.99 -29.58
CA ALA A 381 20.22 26.34 -30.93
C ALA A 381 19.82 27.82 -31.08
N SER A 382 19.56 28.53 -29.97
CA SER A 382 19.02 29.90 -29.93
C SER A 382 17.69 30.04 -30.68
N MET A 383 16.77 29.11 -30.45
CA MET A 383 15.46 29.06 -31.11
C MET A 383 14.40 28.42 -30.22
N TRP A 384 13.13 28.71 -30.48
CA TRP A 384 12.00 28.05 -29.86
C TRP A 384 11.74 26.67 -30.47
N LYS A 385 11.34 25.70 -29.65
CA LYS A 385 10.90 24.36 -30.06
C LYS A 385 9.73 23.87 -29.18
N PRO A 386 8.89 22.93 -29.64
CA PRO A 386 7.98 22.21 -28.75
C PRO A 386 8.73 21.46 -27.64
N ALA A 387 8.08 21.24 -26.49
CA ALA A 387 8.54 20.25 -25.53
C ALA A 387 8.54 18.84 -26.16
N ASP A 388 9.41 17.94 -25.71
CA ASP A 388 9.56 16.59 -26.29
C ASP A 388 8.20 15.87 -26.44
N GLY A 389 7.86 15.48 -27.68
CA GLY A 389 6.62 14.79 -28.05
C GLY A 389 5.36 15.68 -28.10
N CYS A 390 5.47 16.98 -27.87
CA CYS A 390 4.36 17.92 -27.76
C CYS A 390 4.10 18.76 -29.03
N ASP A 391 4.71 18.42 -30.18
CA ASP A 391 4.67 19.18 -31.44
C ASP A 391 3.25 19.54 -31.90
N ASN A 392 2.32 18.59 -31.73
CA ASN A 392 0.92 18.66 -32.14
C ASN A 392 -0.04 19.02 -31.00
N TYR A 393 0.46 19.35 -29.81
CA TYR A 393 -0.37 19.85 -28.70
C TYR A 393 -0.68 21.33 -28.95
N PRO A 394 -1.82 21.87 -28.47
CA PRO A 394 -2.12 23.29 -28.61
C PRO A 394 -1.11 24.11 -27.82
N VAL A 395 -0.75 25.29 -28.33
CA VAL A 395 0.15 26.20 -27.62
C VAL A 395 -0.53 26.77 -26.37
N ILE A 396 0.18 26.65 -25.25
CA ILE A 396 -0.21 27.14 -23.93
C ILE A 396 0.78 28.20 -23.42
N PHE A 397 0.42 28.88 -22.33
CA PHE A 397 1.16 30.03 -21.79
C PHE A 397 1.33 31.19 -22.79
N VAL A 398 0.51 31.20 -23.85
CA VAL A 398 0.41 32.27 -24.83
C VAL A 398 -0.49 33.39 -24.28
N THR A 399 -0.10 34.65 -24.51
CA THR A 399 -0.93 35.80 -24.18
C THR A 399 -1.93 36.10 -25.30
N TRP A 400 -2.93 36.94 -25.04
CA TRP A 400 -3.77 37.48 -26.11
C TRP A 400 -2.95 38.23 -27.17
N TYR A 401 -1.85 38.87 -26.75
CA TYR A 401 -0.91 39.54 -27.63
C TYR A 401 -0.12 38.58 -28.53
N GLY A 402 0.35 37.44 -27.99
CA GLY A 402 1.00 36.39 -28.78
C GLY A 402 0.06 35.76 -29.80
N ALA A 403 -1.18 35.50 -29.38
CA ALA A 403 -2.23 34.98 -30.24
C ALA A 403 -2.58 35.94 -31.41
N MET A 404 -2.69 37.25 -31.13
CA MET A 404 -2.87 38.29 -32.15
C MET A 404 -1.67 38.43 -33.09
N ALA A 405 -0.44 38.40 -32.56
CA ALA A 405 0.78 38.51 -33.37
C ALA A 405 0.93 37.32 -34.34
N TYR A 406 0.66 36.10 -33.87
CA TYR A 406 0.61 34.90 -34.71
C TYR A 406 -0.48 35.03 -35.79
N ALA A 407 -1.69 35.43 -35.42
CA ALA A 407 -2.79 35.55 -36.36
C ALA A 407 -2.48 36.57 -37.48
N ALA A 408 -1.89 37.72 -37.13
CA ALA A 408 -1.44 38.72 -38.09
C ALA A 408 -0.31 38.20 -39.01
N HIS A 409 0.66 37.44 -38.46
CA HIS A 409 1.72 36.78 -39.24
C HIS A 409 1.16 35.80 -40.28
N LYS A 410 0.08 35.10 -39.95
CA LYS A 410 -0.66 34.20 -40.87
C LYS A 410 -1.64 34.93 -41.81
N GLY A 411 -1.71 36.26 -41.76
CA GLY A 411 -2.60 37.07 -42.60
C GLY A 411 -4.08 36.98 -42.21
N GLY A 412 -4.37 36.70 -40.93
CA GLY A 412 -5.71 36.60 -40.36
C GLY A 412 -5.86 37.40 -39.06
N CYS A 413 -6.83 37.02 -38.24
CA CYS A 413 -7.05 37.55 -36.89
C CYS A 413 -7.56 36.45 -35.96
N LEU A 414 -7.72 36.75 -34.67
CA LEU A 414 -8.54 35.92 -33.78
C LEU A 414 -10.01 35.97 -34.23
N PRO A 415 -10.79 34.90 -34.05
CA PRO A 415 -12.24 34.94 -34.28
C PRO A 415 -12.86 35.99 -33.36
N THR A 416 -13.92 36.66 -33.82
CA THR A 416 -14.81 37.33 -32.86
C THR A 416 -15.55 36.28 -32.03
N GLU A 417 -16.05 36.66 -30.85
CA GLU A 417 -16.86 35.78 -30.00
C GLU A 417 -18.05 35.20 -30.77
N ALA A 418 -18.68 36.02 -31.62
CA ALA A 418 -19.76 35.59 -32.49
C ALA A 418 -19.32 34.62 -33.60
N GLN A 419 -18.17 34.86 -34.23
CA GLN A 419 -17.60 33.90 -35.19
C GLN A 419 -17.25 32.57 -34.53
N TRP A 420 -16.71 32.62 -33.31
CA TRP A 420 -16.37 31.44 -32.53
C TRP A 420 -17.62 30.64 -32.16
N GLU A 421 -18.66 31.27 -31.60
CA GLU A 421 -19.89 30.56 -31.23
C GLU A 421 -20.60 29.99 -32.47
N TYR A 422 -20.65 30.74 -33.57
CA TYR A 422 -21.23 30.29 -34.82
C TYR A 422 -20.48 29.07 -35.39
N ALA A 423 -19.15 29.14 -35.42
CA ALA A 423 -18.28 28.03 -35.82
C ALA A 423 -18.45 26.82 -34.91
N CYS A 424 -18.50 27.02 -33.59
CA CYS A 424 -18.69 25.97 -32.58
C CYS A 424 -20.00 25.23 -32.78
N ARG A 425 -21.11 25.97 -32.89
CA ARG A 425 -22.46 25.43 -33.11
C ARG A 425 -22.60 24.66 -34.42
N ALA A 426 -21.91 25.07 -35.48
CA ALA A 426 -21.98 24.45 -36.81
C ALA A 426 -23.42 24.21 -37.33
N GLY A 427 -24.33 25.15 -37.02
CA GLY A 427 -25.76 25.08 -37.34
C GLY A 427 -26.65 24.42 -36.27
N SER A 428 -26.10 23.92 -35.16
CA SER A 428 -26.87 23.44 -34.01
C SER A 428 -27.45 24.58 -33.17
N SER A 429 -28.67 24.38 -32.66
CA SER A 429 -29.35 25.27 -31.72
C SER A 429 -29.40 24.73 -30.29
N THR A 430 -28.80 23.58 -30.01
CA THR A 430 -28.80 22.94 -28.69
C THR A 430 -27.73 23.55 -27.77
N ALA A 431 -27.77 23.21 -26.48
CA ALA A 431 -26.83 23.73 -25.48
C ALA A 431 -25.35 23.43 -25.85
N TYR A 432 -25.07 22.19 -26.25
CA TYR A 432 -23.78 21.73 -26.78
C TYR A 432 -23.92 21.50 -28.29
N PHE A 433 -22.84 21.61 -29.07
CA PHE A 433 -22.97 21.43 -30.53
C PHE A 433 -23.39 20.01 -30.95
N TRP A 434 -23.19 19.01 -30.09
CA TRP A 434 -23.64 17.63 -30.27
C TRP A 434 -25.05 17.35 -29.72
N GLY A 435 -25.60 18.17 -28.82
CA GLY A 435 -26.92 17.93 -28.24
C GLY A 435 -27.25 18.77 -26.99
N GLU A 436 -28.29 18.37 -26.27
CA GLU A 436 -28.78 19.12 -25.09
C GLU A 436 -28.06 18.78 -23.78
N THR A 437 -27.23 17.73 -23.77
CA THR A 437 -26.59 17.20 -22.55
C THR A 437 -25.10 16.96 -22.73
N SER A 438 -24.33 17.11 -21.66
CA SER A 438 -22.89 16.82 -21.59
C SER A 438 -22.56 15.31 -21.58
N SER A 439 -23.53 14.42 -21.84
CA SER A 439 -23.34 12.96 -21.78
C SER A 439 -22.35 12.43 -22.82
N GLU A 440 -22.22 13.09 -23.97
CA GLU A 440 -21.29 12.73 -25.04
C GLU A 440 -19.97 13.51 -24.98
N GLN A 441 -19.74 14.29 -23.92
CA GLN A 441 -18.57 15.19 -23.79
C GLN A 441 -17.22 14.50 -24.09
N ASN A 442 -17.04 13.24 -23.66
CA ASN A 442 -15.80 12.49 -23.91
C ASN A 442 -15.58 12.11 -25.38
N GLU A 443 -16.61 12.18 -26.23
CA GLU A 443 -16.44 11.99 -27.67
C GLU A 443 -15.88 13.27 -28.34
N TYR A 444 -16.23 14.45 -27.81
CA TYR A 444 -16.02 15.74 -28.49
C TYR A 444 -14.95 16.65 -27.86
N GLY A 445 -14.52 16.43 -26.62
CA GLY A 445 -13.54 17.30 -25.96
C GLY A 445 -12.66 16.62 -24.91
N TRP A 446 -11.46 17.16 -24.71
CA TRP A 446 -10.53 16.79 -23.65
C TRP A 446 -10.81 17.61 -22.39
N CYS A 447 -11.47 17.03 -21.40
CA CYS A 447 -12.05 17.79 -20.28
C CYS A 447 -12.02 16.99 -18.97
N TYR A 448 -12.16 17.69 -17.85
CA TYR A 448 -12.35 17.10 -16.54
C TYR A 448 -13.82 16.67 -16.33
N THR A 449 -14.06 15.45 -15.85
CA THR A 449 -15.40 14.99 -15.45
C THR A 449 -15.41 14.19 -14.14
N ILE A 450 -16.52 14.28 -13.40
CA ILE A 450 -16.84 13.49 -12.21
C ILE A 450 -18.17 12.78 -12.46
N GLY A 451 -18.24 11.49 -12.14
CA GLY A 451 -19.17 10.56 -12.80
C GLY A 451 -18.45 9.85 -13.95
N ASP A 452 -18.93 8.69 -14.37
CA ASP A 452 -18.04 7.71 -14.99
C ASP A 452 -18.17 7.60 -16.53
N LYS A 453 -17.15 7.98 -17.33
CA LYS A 453 -15.92 8.71 -16.96
C LYS A 453 -15.14 9.32 -18.14
N ALA A 454 -14.53 10.48 -17.92
CA ALA A 454 -13.39 11.02 -18.67
C ALA A 454 -12.47 11.82 -17.74
N ILE A 455 -11.27 11.31 -17.45
CA ILE A 455 -10.25 12.00 -16.66
C ILE A 455 -9.08 12.31 -17.59
N SER A 456 -9.26 13.33 -18.44
CA SER A 456 -8.11 14.08 -18.89
C SER A 456 -8.01 15.34 -18.03
N VAL A 457 -6.92 15.44 -17.29
CA VAL A 457 -6.48 16.63 -16.54
C VAL A 457 -5.18 17.17 -17.14
N ARG A 458 -4.96 16.91 -18.42
CA ARG A 458 -3.75 17.24 -19.18
C ARG A 458 -4.11 17.63 -20.60
N LEU A 459 -3.15 18.23 -21.30
CA LEU A 459 -3.27 18.51 -22.72
C LEU A 459 -3.16 17.23 -23.54
N HIS A 460 -3.71 17.27 -24.75
CA HIS A 460 -3.60 16.23 -25.76
C HIS A 460 -3.25 16.84 -27.12
N PRO A 461 -2.76 16.02 -28.08
CA PRO A 461 -2.65 16.44 -29.47
C PRO A 461 -4.00 16.94 -30.01
N VAL A 462 -3.96 18.01 -30.80
CA VAL A 462 -5.14 18.53 -31.50
C VAL A 462 -5.72 17.47 -32.44
N GLY A 463 -7.04 17.46 -32.61
CA GLY A 463 -7.75 16.55 -33.49
C GLY A 463 -8.01 15.16 -32.93
N GLY A 464 -7.69 14.91 -31.65
CA GLY A 464 -7.85 13.59 -31.01
C GLY A 464 -9.30 13.19 -30.66
N LYS A 465 -10.28 14.07 -30.90
CA LYS A 465 -11.72 13.88 -30.61
C LYS A 465 -12.58 14.02 -31.86
N SER A 466 -13.87 13.70 -31.79
CA SER A 466 -14.82 13.94 -32.87
C SER A 466 -14.97 15.44 -33.14
N PRO A 467 -14.96 15.90 -34.41
CA PRO A 467 -15.21 17.29 -34.74
C PRO A 467 -16.70 17.63 -34.67
N ASN A 468 -17.02 18.92 -34.74
CA ASN A 468 -18.39 19.38 -34.91
C ASN A 468 -18.93 19.17 -36.34
N GLY A 469 -20.18 19.61 -36.58
CA GLY A 469 -20.89 19.43 -37.85
C GLY A 469 -20.23 20.04 -39.10
N TRP A 470 -19.22 20.90 -38.95
CA TRP A 470 -18.44 21.46 -40.06
C TRP A 470 -17.02 20.90 -40.18
N GLY A 471 -16.65 19.91 -39.35
CA GLY A 471 -15.31 19.30 -39.37
C GLY A 471 -14.26 20.09 -38.60
N ILE A 472 -14.68 20.99 -37.70
CA ILE A 472 -13.79 21.76 -36.83
C ILE A 472 -13.60 20.95 -35.53
N TYR A 473 -12.34 20.74 -35.15
CA TYR A 473 -11.93 19.93 -34.00
C TYR A 473 -11.68 20.79 -32.76
N ASP A 474 -11.80 20.15 -31.60
CA ASP A 474 -11.45 20.70 -30.29
C ASP A 474 -12.16 22.04 -29.98
N MET A 475 -13.34 22.27 -30.56
CA MET A 475 -14.17 23.44 -30.23
C MET A 475 -14.64 23.43 -28.77
N VAL A 476 -14.44 22.33 -28.04
CA VAL A 476 -14.56 22.29 -26.59
C VAL A 476 -13.48 21.42 -25.93
N GLY A 477 -13.07 21.81 -24.74
CA GLY A 477 -12.01 21.12 -23.99
C GLY A 477 -10.63 21.44 -24.58
N ASN A 478 -9.63 20.63 -24.23
CA ASN A 478 -8.21 20.85 -24.46
C ASN A 478 -7.79 22.23 -23.88
N VAL A 479 -7.80 23.33 -24.65
CA VAL A 479 -7.60 24.68 -24.10
C VAL A 479 -8.81 25.60 -24.27
N CYS A 480 -9.00 26.51 -23.31
CA CYS A 480 -9.88 27.65 -23.53
C CYS A 480 -9.27 28.54 -24.62
N GLU A 481 -10.11 29.09 -25.49
CA GLU A 481 -9.66 29.82 -26.67
C GLU A 481 -9.90 31.33 -26.60
N LEU A 482 -8.86 32.09 -26.90
CA LEU A 482 -8.88 33.54 -26.97
C LEU A 482 -9.65 34.05 -28.21
N CYS A 483 -10.67 34.88 -27.97
CA CYS A 483 -11.36 35.65 -29.00
C CYS A 483 -10.79 37.07 -29.14
N LEU A 484 -11.14 37.77 -30.22
CA LEU A 484 -10.78 39.17 -30.45
C LEU A 484 -11.41 40.11 -29.40
N ASP A 485 -12.65 39.83 -29.04
CA ASP A 485 -13.56 40.71 -28.30
C ASP A 485 -13.05 41.02 -26.87
N TRP A 486 -13.33 42.24 -26.44
CA TRP A 486 -13.38 42.57 -25.01
C TRP A 486 -14.66 41.97 -24.40
N ASP A 487 -14.60 41.59 -23.13
CA ASP A 487 -15.78 41.14 -22.38
C ASP A 487 -16.76 42.30 -22.12
N GLY A 488 -18.04 41.97 -22.08
CA GLY A 488 -19.14 42.92 -21.95
C GLY A 488 -20.50 42.34 -22.31
N ASP A 489 -21.53 43.16 -22.08
CA ASP A 489 -22.93 42.81 -22.35
C ASP A 489 -23.19 42.59 -23.85
N TYR A 490 -24.01 41.60 -24.17
CA TYR A 490 -24.49 41.39 -25.53
C TYR A 490 -25.46 42.52 -25.97
N PRO A 491 -25.45 42.89 -27.26
CA PRO A 491 -26.27 43.98 -27.77
C PRO A 491 -27.77 43.68 -27.75
N GLU A 492 -28.59 44.72 -27.55
CA GLU A 492 -30.05 44.59 -27.65
C GLU A 492 -30.50 44.38 -29.11
N GLY A 493 -30.99 43.18 -29.42
CA GLY A 493 -31.63 42.86 -30.70
C GLY A 493 -30.66 42.38 -31.80
N PRO A 494 -31.14 42.28 -33.06
CA PRO A 494 -30.35 41.71 -34.14
C PRO A 494 -29.13 42.55 -34.53
N VAL A 495 -27.97 41.91 -34.67
CA VAL A 495 -26.70 42.54 -35.09
C VAL A 495 -26.06 41.82 -36.27
N THR A 496 -25.08 42.46 -36.90
CA THR A 496 -24.30 41.91 -38.02
C THR A 496 -22.82 42.12 -37.76
N ASP A 497 -22.02 41.06 -37.89
CA ASP A 497 -20.57 41.03 -37.62
C ASP A 497 -20.14 41.76 -36.33
N PRO A 498 -20.70 41.42 -35.14
CA PRO A 498 -20.29 42.06 -33.88
C PRO A 498 -18.85 41.69 -33.51
N VAL A 499 -18.16 42.66 -32.88
CA VAL A 499 -16.74 42.62 -32.47
C VAL A 499 -16.54 42.97 -30.98
N GLY A 500 -17.62 42.88 -30.19
CA GLY A 500 -17.64 43.30 -28.79
C GLY A 500 -17.58 44.82 -28.60
N PRO A 501 -17.41 45.29 -27.34
CA PRO A 501 -17.19 46.70 -27.03
C PRO A 501 -15.77 47.16 -27.42
N ASP A 502 -15.60 48.45 -27.71
CA ASP A 502 -14.28 49.05 -28.10
C ASP A 502 -13.19 48.92 -27.01
N THR A 503 -13.58 48.74 -25.74
CA THR A 503 -12.70 48.73 -24.56
C THR A 503 -13.23 47.78 -23.49
N GLY A 504 -12.32 47.08 -22.79
CA GLY A 504 -12.64 46.27 -21.62
C GLY A 504 -11.42 46.10 -20.69
N GLU A 505 -11.60 45.26 -19.67
CA GLU A 505 -10.52 44.79 -18.78
C GLU A 505 -10.11 43.34 -19.11
N TRP A 506 -11.08 42.53 -19.53
CA TRP A 506 -10.95 41.09 -19.81
C TRP A 506 -11.24 40.84 -21.30
N ARG A 507 -10.48 39.97 -21.95
CA ARG A 507 -10.76 39.43 -23.28
C ARG A 507 -11.61 38.18 -23.14
N ILE A 508 -12.41 37.87 -24.16
CA ILE A 508 -13.27 36.69 -24.13
C ILE A 508 -12.48 35.39 -24.29
N LEU A 509 -12.77 34.42 -23.42
CA LEU A 509 -12.47 33.00 -23.60
C LEU A 509 -13.73 32.21 -23.92
N ARG A 510 -13.57 31.18 -24.74
CA ARG A 510 -14.60 30.19 -25.11
C ARG A 510 -14.06 28.76 -25.01
N GLY A 511 -14.94 27.77 -25.11
CA GLY A 511 -14.56 26.36 -25.33
C GLY A 511 -14.38 25.48 -24.09
N SER A 512 -14.13 25.99 -22.89
CA SER A 512 -13.64 25.20 -21.73
C SER A 512 -12.26 24.55 -22.01
N CYS A 513 -11.71 23.78 -21.08
CA CYS A 513 -10.35 23.24 -21.17
C CYS A 513 -10.21 21.91 -20.43
N PHE A 514 -9.04 21.28 -20.45
CA PHE A 514 -8.76 20.03 -19.72
C PHE A 514 -8.96 20.11 -18.19
N LEU A 515 -9.06 21.30 -17.59
CA LEU A 515 -9.36 21.49 -16.16
C LEU A 515 -10.85 21.66 -15.86
N THR A 516 -11.67 21.90 -16.88
CA THR A 516 -13.12 22.15 -16.78
C THR A 516 -13.88 21.16 -17.65
N GLY A 517 -15.20 21.23 -17.70
CA GLY A 517 -16.02 20.28 -18.46
C GLY A 517 -17.50 20.36 -18.09
N GLY A 518 -18.37 19.63 -18.79
CA GLY A 518 -19.81 19.65 -18.50
C GLY A 518 -20.40 21.04 -18.78
N PRO A 519 -21.02 21.74 -17.81
CA PRO A 519 -21.69 23.03 -18.06
C PRO A 519 -20.78 24.14 -18.62
N TYR A 520 -19.46 24.02 -18.46
CA TYR A 520 -18.45 24.91 -19.03
C TYR A 520 -18.26 24.70 -20.55
N SER A 521 -18.59 23.51 -21.06
CA SER A 521 -18.40 23.11 -22.46
C SER A 521 -19.64 23.37 -23.34
N ARG A 522 -20.62 24.13 -22.84
CA ARG A 522 -21.78 24.56 -23.64
C ARG A 522 -21.32 25.51 -24.75
N SER A 523 -21.97 25.45 -25.90
CA SER A 523 -21.64 26.29 -27.06
C SER A 523 -21.71 27.78 -26.72
N ALA A 524 -22.63 28.17 -25.84
CA ALA A 524 -22.87 29.54 -25.36
C ALA A 524 -21.98 29.98 -24.18
N TYR A 525 -21.21 29.07 -23.56
CA TYR A 525 -20.39 29.42 -22.40
C TYR A 525 -19.29 30.42 -22.78
N ARG A 526 -19.15 31.47 -21.97
CA ARG A 526 -18.16 32.55 -22.11
C ARG A 526 -17.52 32.87 -20.77
N ASP A 527 -16.25 33.25 -20.77
CA ASP A 527 -15.52 33.69 -19.57
C ASP A 527 -14.55 34.84 -19.92
N GLY A 528 -14.09 35.58 -18.91
CA GLY A 528 -13.18 36.72 -19.04
C GLY A 528 -11.73 36.38 -18.69
N TYR A 529 -10.77 36.82 -19.50
CA TYR A 529 -9.34 36.56 -19.28
C TYR A 529 -8.48 37.79 -19.56
N HIS A 530 -7.54 38.10 -18.66
CA HIS A 530 -6.71 39.30 -18.81
C HIS A 530 -5.69 39.13 -19.95
N ALA A 531 -5.54 40.14 -20.81
CA ALA A 531 -4.77 40.03 -22.05
C ALA A 531 -3.28 39.65 -21.84
N ASP A 532 -2.66 40.10 -20.74
CA ASP A 532 -1.28 39.79 -20.38
C ASP A 532 -1.08 38.42 -19.68
N ASN A 533 -2.15 37.69 -19.31
CA ASN A 533 -2.04 36.42 -18.59
C ASN A 533 -1.45 35.31 -19.48
N GLN A 534 -0.71 34.39 -18.85
CA GLN A 534 -0.10 33.21 -19.47
C GLN A 534 -0.63 31.95 -18.77
N GLY A 535 -1.67 31.32 -19.34
CA GLY A 535 -2.34 30.18 -18.73
C GLY A 535 -1.90 28.85 -19.32
N ALA A 536 -1.65 27.85 -18.47
CA ALA A 536 -1.43 26.46 -18.88
C ALA A 536 -2.64 25.79 -19.56
N TYR A 537 -3.82 26.45 -19.51
CA TYR A 537 -5.11 25.97 -20.02
C TYR A 537 -5.72 26.89 -21.08
N VAL A 538 -4.95 27.87 -21.57
CA VAL A 538 -5.40 28.87 -22.56
C VAL A 538 -4.51 28.79 -23.79
N GLY A 539 -5.15 28.68 -24.94
CA GLY A 539 -4.56 28.81 -26.27
C GLY A 539 -5.53 29.55 -27.18
N PHE A 540 -5.52 29.23 -28.48
CA PHE A 540 -6.33 29.93 -29.46
C PHE A 540 -6.42 29.20 -30.80
N ARG A 541 -7.36 29.64 -31.64
CA ARG A 541 -7.45 29.35 -33.07
C ARG A 541 -7.61 30.65 -33.86
N ILE A 542 -7.46 30.63 -35.18
CA ILE A 542 -7.46 31.85 -36.02
C ILE A 542 -8.47 31.81 -37.16
N VAL A 543 -8.86 32.99 -37.67
CA VAL A 543 -9.73 33.16 -38.84
C VAL A 543 -9.10 34.04 -39.92
N LYS A 544 -9.57 33.89 -41.15
CA LYS A 544 -9.26 34.78 -42.30
C LYS A 544 -10.41 34.81 -43.30
N TYR A 545 -10.37 35.74 -44.26
CA TYR A 545 -11.40 36.01 -45.26
C TYR A 545 -10.90 35.85 -46.70
#